data_AF-A0A7C1I3A4-F1
#
_entry.id   AF-A0A7C1I3A4-F1
#
_cell.length_a   1.000
_cell.length_b   1.000
_cell.length_c   1.000
_cell.angle_alpha   90.00
_cell.angle_beta   90.00
_cell.angle_gamma   90.00
#
_symmetry.space_group_name_H-M   'P 1'
#
loop_
_entity.id
_entity.type
_entity.pdbx_description
1 polymer ?
#
loop_
_entity_poly.entity_id
_entity_poly.type
_entity_poly.pdbx_seq_one_letter_code
_entity_poly.pdbx_strand_id
1 'polypeptide(L)'
;MALKIWLDQGLVDEKDAVVSVFDRSLLYGDGVFEGIRVYSGKVFELQAHLRRLYESAAVIRLPIAMTLEQMTEAVEKTVKANAVKDGYIRLIVTRGVGDLGLNPFVCKDGKVIIIADNIQLYPEAFYETGMKVVSASTIRNHPLALPPQIKSLNYLNNILAKIESVDAGVGEAIMYNHLGYVAEATGDNVFIVKDGTVYTPPIQAGSLDGITRRVVIRLAEQDGVCVIEKNLTRFDLYLADEMFLTGTAAEVIGVVEMDGRPIGSGKPGPMTKRLRNLFFKAAHS
;
A
#
# COMPACT_ATOMS: atom_id res chain seq x y z
N MET A 1 -25.02 -14.86 1.51
CA MET A 1 -24.96 -14.29 2.87
C MET A 1 -24.50 -12.85 2.73
N ALA A 2 -25.01 -11.92 3.54
CA ALA A 2 -24.53 -10.54 3.52
C ALA A 2 -23.06 -10.49 3.96
N LEU A 3 -22.28 -9.56 3.41
CA LEU A 3 -20.89 -9.35 3.80
C LEU A 3 -20.85 -8.92 5.28
N LYS A 4 -20.02 -9.60 6.09
CA LYS A 4 -19.83 -9.29 7.51
C LYS A 4 -18.64 -8.34 7.68
N ILE A 5 -18.87 -7.24 8.38
CA ILE A 5 -17.86 -6.22 8.67
C ILE A 5 -17.58 -6.27 10.17
N TRP A 6 -16.30 -6.27 10.55
CA TRP A 6 -15.97 -6.01 11.96
C TRP A 6 -16.14 -4.52 12.24
N LEU A 7 -16.93 -4.19 13.26
CA LEU A 7 -17.08 -2.85 13.77
C LEU A 7 -16.89 -2.87 15.29
N ASP A 8 -15.73 -2.39 15.73
CA ASP A 8 -15.31 -2.28 17.13
C ASP A 8 -15.28 -3.62 17.90
N GLN A 9 -16.39 -4.05 18.49
CA GLN A 9 -16.44 -5.23 19.37
C GLN A 9 -16.94 -6.50 18.67
N GLY A 10 -17.41 -6.42 17.42
CA GLY A 10 -17.94 -7.61 16.75
C GLY A 10 -18.31 -7.43 15.28
N LEU A 11 -18.87 -8.50 14.71
CA LEU A 11 -19.30 -8.56 13.32
C LEU A 11 -20.72 -8.05 13.16
N VAL A 12 -20.92 -7.14 12.21
CA VAL A 12 -22.21 -6.61 11.79
C VAL A 12 -22.44 -6.89 10.30
N ASP A 13 -23.69 -6.78 9.83
CA ASP A 13 -23.96 -6.77 8.39
C ASP A 13 -23.43 -5.47 7.77
N GLU A 14 -22.98 -5.51 6.51
CA GLU A 14 -22.45 -4.35 5.77
C GLU A 14 -23.31 -3.08 5.91
N LYS A 15 -24.64 -3.20 5.79
CA LYS A 15 -25.57 -2.07 5.90
C LYS A 15 -25.57 -1.40 7.29
N ASP A 16 -25.17 -2.15 8.33
CA ASP A 16 -25.15 -1.71 9.72
C ASP A 16 -23.74 -1.22 10.13
N ALA A 17 -22.74 -1.37 9.24
CA ALA A 17 -21.37 -0.90 9.43
C ALA A 17 -21.27 0.61 9.17
N VAL A 18 -21.84 1.40 10.08
CA VAL A 18 -21.92 2.87 9.96
C VAL A 18 -20.98 3.60 10.91
N VAL A 19 -20.53 4.79 10.51
CA VAL A 19 -19.78 5.74 11.34
C VAL A 19 -20.57 7.04 11.47
N SER A 20 -20.36 7.76 12.57
CA SER A 20 -20.97 9.08 12.77
C SER A 20 -20.43 10.08 11.76
N VAL A 21 -21.28 11.00 11.29
CA VAL A 21 -20.84 12.15 10.47
C VAL A 21 -19.94 13.11 11.26
N PHE A 22 -19.90 13.00 12.58
CA PHE A 22 -18.99 13.73 13.46
C PHE A 22 -17.69 12.97 13.76
N ASP A 23 -17.47 11.80 13.16
CA ASP A 23 -16.19 11.09 13.28
C ASP A 23 -15.10 11.86 12.50
N ARG A 24 -13.97 12.11 13.16
CA ARG A 24 -12.87 12.90 12.56
C ARG A 24 -12.13 12.20 11.43
N SER A 25 -12.28 10.89 11.28
CA SER A 25 -11.82 10.21 10.07
C SER A 25 -12.51 10.75 8.82
N LEU A 26 -13.81 11.06 8.92
CA LEU A 26 -14.57 11.69 7.84
C LEU A 26 -14.21 13.18 7.71
N LEU A 27 -14.19 13.91 8.82
CA LEU A 27 -14.04 15.37 8.79
C LEU A 27 -12.62 15.83 8.42
N TYR A 28 -11.59 15.09 8.84
CA TYR A 28 -10.19 15.52 8.77
C TYR A 28 -9.22 14.43 8.32
N GLY A 29 -9.70 13.24 7.94
CA GLY A 29 -8.82 12.09 7.66
C GLY A 29 -8.03 11.61 8.89
N ASP A 30 -8.48 11.92 10.11
CA ASP A 30 -7.81 11.57 11.38
C ASP A 30 -8.04 10.09 11.70
N GLY A 31 -7.20 9.26 11.12
CA GLY A 31 -7.22 7.81 11.27
C GLY A 31 -6.10 7.15 10.49
N VAL A 32 -5.94 5.85 10.68
CA VAL A 32 -4.94 5.01 10.00
C VAL A 32 -5.60 3.79 9.37
N PHE A 33 -4.93 3.20 8.39
CA PHE A 33 -5.43 1.98 7.77
C PHE A 33 -4.32 1.04 7.31
N GLU A 34 -4.70 -0.20 7.06
CA GLU A 34 -3.90 -1.21 6.39
C GLU A 34 -4.65 -1.83 5.20
N GLY A 35 -3.85 -2.28 4.25
CA GLY A 35 -4.30 -3.10 3.12
C GLY A 35 -3.55 -4.42 3.19
N ILE A 36 -4.26 -5.54 3.32
CA ILE A 36 -3.68 -6.85 3.60
C ILE A 36 -4.26 -7.87 2.62
N ARG A 37 -3.44 -8.83 2.15
CA ARG A 37 -3.92 -9.90 1.26
C ARG A 37 -4.17 -11.18 2.03
N VAL A 38 -5.16 -11.91 1.57
CA VAL A 38 -5.41 -13.30 1.95
C VAL A 38 -5.06 -14.15 0.73
N TYR A 39 -4.23 -15.18 0.93
CA TYR A 39 -3.92 -16.19 -0.08
C TYR A 39 -4.25 -17.56 0.50
N SER A 40 -5.03 -18.36 -0.23
CA SER A 40 -5.41 -19.71 0.21
C SER A 40 -5.97 -19.76 1.65
N GLY A 41 -6.70 -18.71 2.06
CA GLY A 41 -7.30 -18.56 3.39
C GLY A 41 -6.33 -18.10 4.50
N LYS A 42 -5.06 -17.83 4.19
CA LYS A 42 -4.06 -17.32 5.14
C LYS A 42 -3.82 -15.83 4.92
N VAL A 43 -3.76 -15.06 6.00
CA VAL A 43 -3.47 -13.61 5.92
C VAL A 43 -1.96 -13.39 5.83
N PHE A 44 -1.50 -12.88 4.69
CA PHE A 44 -0.07 -12.75 4.41
C PHE A 44 0.57 -11.61 5.18
N GLU A 45 1.72 -11.89 5.82
CA GLU A 45 2.50 -10.91 6.61
C GLU A 45 1.65 -10.13 7.65
N LEU A 46 0.60 -10.77 8.21
CA LEU A 46 -0.36 -10.11 9.12
C LEU A 46 0.32 -9.34 10.26
N GLN A 47 1.28 -9.97 10.92
CA GLN A 47 1.99 -9.34 12.04
C GLN A 47 2.78 -8.09 11.61
N ALA A 48 3.35 -8.09 10.39
CA ALA A 48 4.03 -6.90 9.87
C ALA A 48 3.04 -5.76 9.58
N HIS A 49 1.87 -6.10 9.01
CA HIS A 49 0.80 -5.13 8.76
C HIS A 49 0.26 -4.53 10.05
N LEU A 50 -0.05 -5.36 11.04
CA LEU A 50 -0.54 -4.87 12.33
C LEU A 50 0.51 -4.01 13.03
N ARG A 51 1.80 -4.41 13.06
CA ARG A 51 2.84 -3.53 13.63
C ARG A 51 2.87 -2.15 12.98
N ARG A 52 2.84 -2.08 11.64
CA ARG A 52 2.83 -0.79 10.92
C ARG A 52 1.58 0.05 11.18
N LEU A 53 0.42 -0.58 11.37
CA LEU A 53 -0.81 0.10 11.79
C LEU A 53 -0.62 0.80 13.14
N TYR A 54 -0.07 0.09 14.13
CA TYR A 54 0.20 0.64 15.47
C TYR A 54 1.31 1.70 15.44
N GLU A 55 2.35 1.53 14.62
CA GLU A 55 3.38 2.55 14.40
C GLU A 55 2.77 3.84 13.80
N SER A 56 1.92 3.70 12.78
CA SER A 56 1.21 4.84 12.17
C SER A 56 0.32 5.54 13.19
N ALA A 57 -0.42 4.77 14.00
CA ALA A 57 -1.27 5.31 15.05
C ALA A 57 -0.46 6.02 16.15
N ALA A 58 0.70 5.48 16.53
CA ALA A 58 1.58 6.08 17.52
C ALA A 58 2.08 7.47 17.07
N VAL A 59 2.46 7.63 15.81
CA VAL A 59 2.93 8.92 15.27
C VAL A 59 1.85 9.99 15.34
N ILE A 60 0.59 9.65 15.04
CA ILE A 60 -0.54 10.59 15.15
C ILE A 60 -1.17 10.61 16.56
N ARG A 61 -0.55 9.94 17.55
CA ARG A 61 -1.06 9.81 18.93
C ARG A 61 -2.50 9.30 19.00
N LEU A 62 -2.85 8.34 18.13
CA LEU A 62 -4.13 7.65 18.10
C LEU A 62 -4.11 6.46 19.06
N PRO A 63 -4.88 6.49 20.16
CA PRO A 63 -5.00 5.33 21.02
C PRO A 63 -5.76 4.21 20.30
N ILE A 64 -5.17 3.01 20.26
CA ILE A 64 -5.84 1.79 19.84
C ILE A 64 -6.10 0.98 21.11
N ALA A 65 -7.37 0.77 21.46
CA ALA A 65 -7.75 0.06 22.69
C ALA A 65 -7.47 -1.45 22.62
N MET A 66 -7.47 -2.02 21.41
CA MET A 66 -7.20 -3.43 21.19
C MET A 66 -5.69 -3.71 21.27
N THR A 67 -5.31 -4.84 21.87
CA THR A 67 -3.93 -5.37 21.75
C THR A 67 -3.70 -5.93 20.35
N LEU A 68 -2.42 -6.20 20.02
CA LEU A 68 -2.05 -6.80 18.74
C LEU A 68 -2.72 -8.17 18.55
N GLU A 69 -2.85 -8.95 19.62
CA GLU A 69 -3.49 -10.27 19.63
C GLU A 69 -5.00 -10.16 19.40
N GLN A 70 -5.66 -9.21 20.06
CA GLN A 70 -7.08 -8.95 19.84
C GLN A 70 -7.36 -8.48 18.41
N MET A 71 -6.50 -7.62 17.87
CA MET A 71 -6.59 -7.15 16.49
C MET A 71 -6.37 -8.30 15.50
N THR A 72 -5.42 -9.19 15.78
CA THR A 72 -5.18 -10.43 15.01
C THR A 72 -6.45 -11.28 14.97
N GLU A 73 -7.03 -11.55 16.13
CA GLU A 73 -8.25 -12.36 16.25
C GLU A 73 -9.43 -11.72 15.50
N ALA A 74 -9.59 -10.39 15.57
CA ALA A 74 -10.64 -9.67 14.85
C ALA A 74 -10.49 -9.78 13.33
N VAL A 75 -9.26 -9.65 12.81
CA VAL A 75 -8.97 -9.84 11.38
C VAL A 75 -9.32 -11.26 10.94
N GLU A 76 -8.83 -12.27 11.66
CA GLU A 76 -9.08 -13.68 11.33
C GLU A 76 -10.56 -14.06 11.42
N LYS A 77 -11.28 -13.56 12.44
CA LYS A 77 -12.73 -13.74 12.56
C LYS A 77 -13.47 -13.16 11.37
N THR A 78 -13.07 -11.98 10.88
CA THR A 78 -13.70 -11.33 9.73
C THR A 78 -13.47 -12.11 8.44
N VAL A 79 -12.21 -12.53 8.20
CA VAL A 79 -11.84 -13.40 7.06
C VAL A 79 -12.65 -14.69 7.06
N LYS A 80 -12.76 -15.35 8.22
CA LYS A 80 -13.52 -16.59 8.39
C LYS A 80 -15.02 -16.40 8.17
N ALA A 81 -15.60 -15.32 8.70
CA ALA A 81 -17.03 -15.03 8.57
C ALA A 81 -17.46 -14.84 7.11
N ASN A 82 -16.57 -14.30 6.27
CA ASN A 82 -16.81 -14.07 4.85
C ASN A 82 -16.25 -15.18 3.95
N ALA A 83 -15.68 -16.25 4.52
CA ALA A 83 -15.07 -17.36 3.80
C ALA A 83 -14.05 -16.91 2.72
N VAL A 84 -13.27 -15.86 3.03
CA VAL A 84 -12.30 -15.28 2.08
C VAL A 84 -11.15 -16.27 1.89
N LYS A 85 -10.89 -16.64 0.64
CA LYS A 85 -9.77 -17.53 0.29
C LYS A 85 -8.64 -16.73 -0.35
N ASP A 86 -8.96 -15.99 -1.39
CA ASP A 86 -8.02 -15.17 -2.14
C ASP A 86 -8.65 -13.80 -2.29
N GLY A 87 -8.21 -12.86 -1.46
CA GLY A 87 -8.95 -11.62 -1.25
C GLY A 87 -8.14 -10.53 -0.61
N TYR A 88 -8.85 -9.49 -0.16
CA TYR A 88 -8.26 -8.28 0.35
C TYR A 88 -8.97 -7.86 1.63
N ILE A 89 -8.16 -7.39 2.58
CA ILE A 89 -8.62 -6.83 3.85
C ILE A 89 -8.28 -5.34 3.86
N ARG A 90 -9.30 -4.53 4.15
CA ARG A 90 -9.14 -3.13 4.55
C ARG A 90 -9.41 -3.02 6.05
N LEU A 91 -8.35 -2.78 6.81
CA LEU A 91 -8.42 -2.53 8.25
C LEU A 91 -8.25 -1.04 8.50
N ILE A 92 -9.17 -0.39 9.20
CA ILE A 92 -9.18 1.05 9.47
C ILE A 92 -9.31 1.26 10.98
N VAL A 93 -8.60 2.26 11.50
CA VAL A 93 -8.81 2.78 12.86
C VAL A 93 -9.09 4.27 12.78
N THR A 94 -10.24 4.70 13.30
CA THR A 94 -10.67 6.10 13.33
C THR A 94 -10.36 6.75 14.67
N ARG A 95 -10.17 8.08 14.67
CA ARG A 95 -10.08 8.88 15.90
C ARG A 95 -11.37 8.86 16.72
N GLY A 96 -12.52 8.75 16.07
CA GLY A 96 -13.82 8.80 16.70
C GLY A 96 -14.46 10.19 16.68
N VAL A 97 -15.52 10.33 17.46
CA VAL A 97 -16.37 11.52 17.52
C VAL A 97 -15.75 12.57 18.44
N GLY A 98 -15.76 13.82 18.00
CA GLY A 98 -15.33 14.98 18.78
C GLY A 98 -16.15 16.22 18.43
N ASP A 99 -15.74 17.37 18.97
CA ASP A 99 -16.22 18.65 18.46
C ASP A 99 -15.62 18.96 17.06
N LEU A 100 -16.03 20.08 16.46
CA LEU A 100 -15.52 20.53 15.15
C LEU A 100 -14.16 21.25 15.24
N GLY A 101 -13.52 21.25 16.41
CA GLY A 101 -12.17 21.77 16.60
C GLY A 101 -11.12 20.75 16.12
N LEU A 102 -9.85 21.13 16.12
CA LEU A 102 -8.75 20.24 15.69
C LEU A 102 -8.06 19.48 16.83
N ASN A 103 -8.41 19.74 18.09
CA ASN A 103 -7.81 19.05 19.23
C ASN A 103 -8.21 17.56 19.25
N PRO A 104 -7.29 16.60 19.02
CA PRO A 104 -7.67 15.19 18.93
C PRO A 104 -7.98 14.56 20.28
N PHE A 105 -7.60 15.19 21.40
CA PHE A 105 -7.73 14.59 22.74
C PHE A 105 -9.12 14.74 23.36
N VAL A 106 -10.02 15.51 22.74
CA VAL A 106 -11.43 15.57 23.16
C VAL A 106 -12.26 14.43 22.54
N CYS A 107 -11.66 13.67 21.63
CA CYS A 107 -12.37 12.65 20.85
C CYS A 107 -12.57 11.38 21.67
N LYS A 108 -13.69 10.72 21.41
CA LYS A 108 -14.09 9.48 22.05
C LYS A 108 -14.60 8.49 21.01
N ASP A 109 -14.71 7.23 21.40
CA ASP A 109 -15.37 6.18 20.62
C ASP A 109 -14.76 5.95 19.22
N GLY A 110 -13.43 6.00 19.11
CA GLY A 110 -12.71 5.60 17.90
C GLY A 110 -13.08 4.18 17.46
N LYS A 111 -13.19 3.96 16.15
CA LYS A 111 -13.69 2.70 15.59
C LYS A 111 -12.57 1.90 14.96
N VAL A 112 -12.55 0.60 15.23
CA VAL A 112 -11.81 -0.39 14.44
C VAL A 112 -12.77 -1.00 13.43
N ILE A 113 -12.44 -0.89 12.15
CA ILE A 113 -13.28 -1.37 11.04
C ILE A 113 -12.47 -2.36 10.22
N ILE A 114 -12.99 -3.58 10.00
CA ILE A 114 -12.34 -4.58 9.16
C ILE A 114 -13.31 -5.03 8.08
N ILE A 115 -12.94 -4.75 6.84
CA ILE A 115 -13.62 -5.19 5.64
C ILE A 115 -12.76 -6.29 5.03
N ALA A 116 -13.28 -7.49 4.84
CA ALA A 116 -12.58 -8.59 4.19
C ALA A 116 -13.46 -9.21 3.11
N ASP A 117 -13.00 -9.18 1.85
CA ASP A 117 -13.78 -9.65 0.71
C ASP A 117 -12.85 -10.23 -0.39
N ASN A 118 -13.40 -11.02 -1.31
CA ASN A 118 -12.68 -11.65 -2.43
C ASN A 118 -12.46 -10.64 -3.58
N ILE A 119 -11.87 -9.49 -3.26
CA ILE A 119 -11.60 -8.40 -4.21
C ILE A 119 -10.24 -8.64 -4.90
N GLN A 120 -10.23 -8.50 -6.23
CA GLN A 120 -9.03 -8.40 -7.04
C GLN A 120 -8.85 -6.96 -7.55
N LEU A 121 -7.72 -6.34 -7.23
CA LEU A 121 -7.47 -4.91 -7.50
C LEU A 121 -6.75 -4.66 -8.83
N TYR A 122 -6.02 -5.64 -9.36
CA TYR A 122 -5.33 -5.55 -10.64
C TYR A 122 -5.71 -6.72 -11.56
N PRO A 123 -5.99 -6.47 -12.86
CA PRO A 123 -6.22 -7.51 -13.84
C PRO A 123 -5.04 -8.47 -13.98
N GLU A 124 -5.30 -9.78 -14.03
CA GLU A 124 -4.25 -10.81 -14.16
C GLU A 124 -3.37 -10.60 -15.40
N ALA A 125 -3.95 -10.09 -16.49
CA ALA A 125 -3.24 -9.80 -17.73
C ALA A 125 -2.06 -8.83 -17.54
N PHE A 126 -2.16 -7.86 -16.61
CA PHE A 126 -1.09 -6.88 -16.40
C PHE A 126 0.18 -7.48 -15.82
N TYR A 127 0.11 -8.64 -15.17
CA TYR A 127 1.32 -9.30 -14.71
C TYR A 127 2.14 -9.93 -15.85
N GLU A 128 1.51 -10.19 -17.00
CA GLU A 128 2.16 -10.70 -18.21
C GLU A 128 2.54 -9.58 -19.17
N THR A 129 1.66 -8.58 -19.36
CA THR A 129 1.88 -7.48 -20.31
C THR A 129 2.62 -6.29 -19.69
N GLY A 130 2.63 -6.18 -18.37
CA GLY A 130 3.09 -5.00 -17.65
C GLY A 130 2.12 -3.82 -17.76
N MET A 131 2.43 -2.76 -17.00
CA MET A 131 1.68 -1.52 -16.97
C MET A 131 2.45 -0.37 -17.60
N LYS A 132 1.70 0.64 -18.04
CA LYS A 132 2.21 1.94 -18.45
C LYS A 132 2.05 2.93 -17.30
N VAL A 133 3.03 3.81 -17.12
CA VAL A 133 3.02 4.83 -16.07
C VAL A 133 3.40 6.21 -16.62
N VAL A 134 3.08 7.25 -15.86
CA VAL A 134 3.53 8.63 -16.13
C VAL A 134 4.23 9.24 -14.92
N SER A 135 5.08 10.23 -15.14
CA SER A 135 5.59 11.10 -14.10
C SER A 135 4.47 12.01 -13.59
N ALA A 136 4.16 11.94 -12.30
CA ALA A 136 3.28 12.91 -11.67
C ALA A 136 3.98 14.28 -11.55
N SER A 137 3.23 15.34 -11.77
CA SER A 137 3.55 16.71 -11.40
C SER A 137 3.25 16.98 -9.92
N THR A 138 2.26 16.28 -9.34
CA THR A 138 2.02 16.25 -7.90
C THR A 138 3.22 15.62 -7.19
N ILE A 139 3.94 16.44 -6.42
CA ILE A 139 5.03 15.95 -5.57
C ILE A 139 4.48 15.20 -4.35
N ARG A 140 5.24 14.23 -3.86
CA ARG A 140 4.91 13.49 -2.65
C ARG A 140 4.98 14.39 -1.42
N ASN A 141 4.12 14.12 -0.44
CA ASN A 141 4.08 14.88 0.81
C ASN A 141 5.49 15.03 1.42
N HIS A 142 5.82 16.27 1.79
CA HIS A 142 7.05 16.54 2.50
C HIS A 142 7.03 15.86 3.88
N PRO A 143 8.12 15.20 4.34
CA PRO A 143 8.12 14.45 5.59
C PRO A 143 7.84 15.31 6.83
N LEU A 144 8.17 16.60 6.79
CA LEU A 144 7.82 17.56 7.87
C LEU A 144 6.44 18.20 7.73
N ALA A 145 5.71 17.94 6.65
CA ALA A 145 4.32 18.40 6.47
C ALA A 145 3.34 17.29 6.86
N LEU A 146 3.43 16.13 6.20
CA LEU A 146 2.68 14.93 6.53
C LEU A 146 3.54 13.70 6.15
N PRO A 147 4.21 13.05 7.11
CA PRO A 147 5.14 11.96 6.82
C PRO A 147 4.48 10.84 6.00
N PRO A 148 4.98 10.55 4.78
CA PRO A 148 4.45 9.47 3.92
C PRO A 148 4.51 8.07 4.55
N GLN A 149 5.36 7.89 5.56
CA GLN A 149 5.47 6.64 6.32
C GLN A 149 4.22 6.35 7.17
N ILE A 150 3.40 7.36 7.48
CA ILE A 150 2.13 7.16 8.16
C ILE A 150 1.11 6.69 7.13
N LYS A 151 0.61 5.47 7.27
CA LYS A 151 -0.48 4.96 6.43
C LYS A 151 -1.84 5.48 6.94
N SER A 152 -2.04 6.78 6.81
CA SER A 152 -3.23 7.51 7.30
C SER A 152 -4.38 7.54 6.30
N LEU A 153 -5.56 8.00 6.72
CA LEU A 153 -6.70 8.24 5.83
C LEU A 153 -6.54 9.49 4.93
N ASN A 154 -5.44 10.24 5.07
CA ASN A 154 -5.13 11.42 4.26
C ASN A 154 -4.46 11.05 2.92
N TYR A 155 -5.21 10.40 2.02
CA TYR A 155 -4.71 9.94 0.71
C TYR A 155 -4.90 10.94 -0.44
N LEU A 156 -5.32 12.17 -0.18
CA LEU A 156 -5.61 13.14 -1.24
C LEU A 156 -4.39 13.45 -2.12
N ASN A 157 -3.17 13.48 -1.55
CA ASN A 157 -1.94 13.64 -2.33
C ASN A 157 -1.75 12.51 -3.37
N ASN A 158 -1.99 11.26 -2.97
CA ASN A 158 -1.91 10.10 -3.84
C ASN A 158 -3.03 10.11 -4.89
N ILE A 159 -4.25 10.53 -4.50
CA ILE A 159 -5.40 10.66 -5.40
C ILE A 159 -5.15 11.72 -6.48
N LEU A 160 -4.55 12.87 -6.14
CA LEU A 160 -4.21 13.91 -7.13
C LEU A 160 -3.24 13.38 -8.19
N ALA A 161 -2.17 12.70 -7.78
CA ALA A 161 -1.27 12.04 -8.73
C ALA A 161 -1.96 10.91 -9.53
N LYS A 162 -2.95 10.23 -8.94
CA LYS A 162 -3.75 9.22 -9.65
C LYS A 162 -4.63 9.84 -10.73
N ILE A 163 -5.22 11.01 -10.46
CA ILE A 163 -6.00 11.76 -11.45
C ILE A 163 -5.12 12.08 -12.66
N GLU A 164 -3.88 12.53 -12.46
CA GLU A 164 -2.94 12.80 -13.55
C GLU A 164 -2.67 11.55 -14.41
N SER A 165 -2.56 10.37 -13.79
CA SER A 165 -2.37 9.12 -14.54
C SER A 165 -3.59 8.76 -15.38
N VAL A 166 -4.80 8.93 -14.82
CA VAL A 166 -6.07 8.67 -15.50
C VAL A 166 -6.26 9.62 -16.66
N ASP A 167 -5.99 10.91 -16.47
CA ASP A 167 -6.06 11.94 -17.52
C ASP A 167 -5.07 11.67 -18.67
N ALA A 168 -3.91 11.09 -18.35
CA ALA A 168 -2.93 10.64 -19.34
C ALA A 168 -3.27 9.29 -19.98
N GLY A 169 -4.36 8.63 -19.59
CA GLY A 169 -4.81 7.35 -20.14
C GLY A 169 -3.94 6.15 -19.72
N VAL A 170 -3.22 6.25 -18.60
CA VAL A 170 -2.35 5.18 -18.08
C VAL A 170 -2.78 4.70 -16.69
N GLY A 171 -2.30 3.52 -16.33
CA GLY A 171 -2.75 2.82 -15.13
C GLY A 171 -2.20 3.38 -13.82
N GLU A 172 -1.07 4.08 -13.82
CA GLU A 172 -0.39 4.50 -12.59
C GLU A 172 0.55 5.70 -12.81
N ALA A 173 0.92 6.41 -11.74
CA ALA A 173 1.85 7.53 -11.79
C ALA A 173 3.00 7.39 -10.78
N ILE A 174 4.19 7.83 -11.18
CA ILE A 174 5.40 7.89 -10.36
C ILE A 174 5.51 9.27 -9.75
N MET A 175 5.56 9.33 -8.42
CA MET A 175 5.67 10.54 -7.63
C MET A 175 7.13 10.82 -7.25
N TYR A 176 7.47 12.10 -7.18
CA TYR A 176 8.80 12.59 -6.82
C TYR A 176 8.73 13.39 -5.52
N ASN A 177 9.81 13.44 -4.77
CA ASN A 177 9.92 14.28 -3.58
C ASN A 177 10.33 15.71 -3.93
N HIS A 178 10.35 16.57 -2.91
CA HIS A 178 10.69 17.99 -3.03
C HIS A 178 12.12 18.27 -3.54
N LEU A 179 13.01 17.29 -3.55
CA LEU A 179 14.38 17.38 -4.09
C LEU A 179 14.48 16.88 -5.54
N GLY A 180 13.37 16.37 -6.12
CA GLY A 180 13.33 15.81 -7.47
C GLY A 180 13.77 14.34 -7.55
N TYR A 181 13.97 13.65 -6.42
CA TYR A 181 14.21 12.21 -6.41
C TYR A 181 12.90 11.44 -6.45
N VAL A 182 12.93 10.23 -7.01
CA VAL A 182 11.81 9.29 -7.02
C VAL A 182 11.44 8.92 -5.60
N ALA A 183 10.15 9.03 -5.25
CA ALA A 183 9.63 8.59 -3.98
C ALA A 183 8.98 7.19 -4.12
N GLU A 184 7.81 7.13 -4.75
CA GLU A 184 7.00 5.93 -4.95
C GLU A 184 5.97 6.15 -6.06
N ALA A 185 5.18 5.14 -6.41
CA ALA A 185 3.97 5.32 -7.22
C ALA A 185 2.78 5.74 -6.34
N THR A 186 1.59 5.98 -6.89
CA THR A 186 0.46 6.47 -6.08
C THR A 186 0.02 5.48 -5.00
N GLY A 187 0.23 4.17 -5.19
CA GLY A 187 -0.13 3.12 -4.23
C GLY A 187 0.97 2.09 -3.92
N ASP A 188 2.12 2.17 -4.59
CA ASP A 188 3.10 1.07 -4.65
C ASP A 188 4.55 1.61 -4.61
N ASN A 189 5.49 0.85 -4.04
CA ASN A 189 6.91 1.20 -4.07
C ASN A 189 7.53 0.90 -5.44
N VAL A 190 8.53 1.70 -5.84
CA VAL A 190 9.17 1.64 -7.16
C VAL A 190 10.52 0.93 -7.08
N PHE A 191 10.75 0.02 -8.03
CA PHE A 191 12.04 -0.62 -8.24
C PHE A 191 12.47 -0.51 -9.71
N ILE A 192 13.79 -0.47 -9.94
CA ILE A 192 14.40 -0.62 -11.26
C ILE A 192 15.46 -1.72 -11.23
N VAL A 193 15.75 -2.26 -12.40
CA VAL A 193 16.89 -3.16 -12.64
C VAL A 193 17.83 -2.47 -13.60
N LYS A 194 19.11 -2.44 -13.24
CA LYS A 194 20.17 -1.95 -14.12
C LYS A 194 21.40 -2.82 -14.00
N ASP A 195 21.89 -3.34 -15.12
CA ASP A 195 23.08 -4.20 -15.20
C ASP A 195 23.03 -5.37 -14.21
N GLY A 196 21.85 -6.01 -14.10
CA GLY A 196 21.60 -7.14 -13.21
C GLY A 196 21.42 -6.80 -11.73
N THR A 197 21.55 -5.52 -11.34
CA THR A 197 21.36 -5.05 -9.95
C THR A 197 19.97 -4.42 -9.78
N VAL A 198 19.31 -4.74 -8.66
CA VAL A 198 18.00 -4.15 -8.31
C VAL A 198 18.23 -2.89 -7.49
N TYR A 199 17.55 -1.80 -7.85
CA TYR A 199 17.58 -0.55 -7.11
C TYR A 199 16.17 -0.13 -6.69
N THR A 200 16.06 0.48 -5.51
CA THR A 200 14.84 1.14 -5.02
C THR A 200 15.23 2.42 -4.30
N PRO A 201 14.36 3.45 -4.28
CA PRO A 201 14.56 4.60 -3.40
C PRO A 201 14.63 4.16 -1.93
N PRO A 202 15.45 4.82 -1.10
CA PRO A 202 15.42 4.66 0.35
C PRO A 202 14.11 5.25 0.89
N ILE A 203 13.61 4.75 2.02
CA ILE A 203 12.34 5.23 2.61
C ILE A 203 12.37 6.73 2.91
N GLN A 204 13.53 7.27 3.26
CA GLN A 204 13.76 8.70 3.53
C GLN A 204 13.57 9.58 2.29
N ALA A 205 13.57 9.00 1.07
CA ALA A 205 13.19 9.71 -0.14
C ALA A 205 11.70 10.07 -0.18
N GLY A 206 10.88 9.62 0.77
CA GLY A 206 9.49 10.02 0.92
C GLY A 206 8.48 8.93 0.56
N SER A 207 8.89 7.67 0.56
CA SER A 207 7.99 6.54 0.32
C SER A 207 7.42 5.97 1.61
N LEU A 208 6.29 5.28 1.51
CA LEU A 208 5.85 4.36 2.55
C LEU A 208 6.85 3.19 2.67
N ASP A 209 7.10 2.71 3.88
CA ASP A 209 7.85 1.48 4.08
C ASP A 209 6.97 0.25 3.81
N GLY A 210 6.88 -0.12 2.52
CA GLY A 210 6.02 -1.19 2.04
C GLY A 210 6.42 -2.55 2.60
N ILE A 211 5.43 -3.31 3.06
CA ILE A 211 5.67 -4.69 3.51
C ILE A 211 6.04 -5.58 2.32
N THR A 212 5.35 -5.45 1.18
CA THR A 212 5.72 -6.15 -0.06
C THR A 212 7.13 -5.78 -0.51
N ARG A 213 7.51 -4.51 -0.42
CA ARG A 213 8.89 -4.04 -0.67
C ARG A 213 9.90 -4.80 0.19
N ARG A 214 9.71 -4.81 1.52
CA ARG A 214 10.58 -5.54 2.46
C ARG A 214 10.67 -7.04 2.13
N VAL A 215 9.54 -7.67 1.79
CA VAL A 215 9.49 -9.09 1.40
C VAL A 215 10.29 -9.33 0.12
N VAL A 216 10.10 -8.50 -0.91
CA VAL A 216 10.81 -8.63 -2.19
C VAL A 216 12.32 -8.44 -2.03
N ILE A 217 12.75 -7.46 -1.23
CA ILE A 217 14.18 -7.25 -0.91
C ILE A 217 14.75 -8.51 -0.24
N ARG A 218 14.09 -9.01 0.81
CA ARG A 218 14.50 -10.22 1.53
C ARG A 218 14.60 -11.44 0.62
N LEU A 219 13.60 -11.66 -0.24
CA LEU A 219 13.58 -12.79 -1.17
C LEU A 219 14.66 -12.66 -2.25
N ALA A 220 14.91 -11.44 -2.75
CA ALA A 220 15.98 -11.17 -3.70
C ALA A 220 17.35 -11.51 -3.09
N GLU A 221 17.63 -11.03 -1.88
CA GLU A 221 18.88 -11.30 -1.17
C GLU A 221 19.10 -12.80 -0.90
N GLN A 222 18.05 -13.51 -0.47
CA GLN A 222 18.09 -14.97 -0.27
C GLN A 222 18.36 -15.75 -1.56
N ASP A 223 17.97 -15.20 -2.71
CA ASP A 223 18.16 -15.77 -4.04
C ASP A 223 19.43 -15.25 -4.73
N GLY A 224 20.30 -14.56 -3.98
CA GLY A 224 21.60 -14.06 -4.44
C GLY A 224 21.53 -12.83 -5.36
N VAL A 225 20.40 -12.14 -5.41
CA VAL A 225 20.21 -10.91 -6.18
C VAL A 225 20.65 -9.71 -5.33
N CYS A 226 21.56 -8.89 -5.87
CA CYS A 226 21.99 -7.66 -5.20
C CYS A 226 20.88 -6.60 -5.26
N VAL A 227 20.50 -6.08 -4.10
CA VAL A 227 19.55 -4.98 -3.97
C VAL A 227 20.24 -3.78 -3.32
N ILE A 228 20.13 -2.60 -3.93
CA ILE A 228 20.73 -1.36 -3.46
C ILE A 228 19.65 -0.31 -3.24
N GLU A 229 19.52 0.15 -2.00
CA GLU A 229 18.72 1.33 -1.68
C GLU A 229 19.51 2.60 -2.00
N LYS A 230 19.08 3.38 -3.00
CA LYS A 230 19.72 4.65 -3.37
C LYS A 230 18.70 5.64 -3.92
N ASN A 231 18.97 6.93 -3.81
CA ASN A 231 18.16 7.93 -4.50
C ASN A 231 18.17 7.67 -6.01
N LEU A 232 16.99 7.65 -6.60
CA LEU A 232 16.78 7.52 -8.04
C LEU A 232 16.24 8.83 -8.58
N THR A 233 16.58 9.13 -9.82
CA THR A 233 16.08 10.26 -10.59
C THR A 233 15.23 9.76 -11.75
N ARG A 234 14.52 10.67 -12.41
CA ARG A 234 13.81 10.35 -13.66
C ARG A 234 14.75 9.79 -14.74
N PHE A 235 15.99 10.26 -14.78
CA PHE A 235 17.01 9.75 -15.70
C PHE A 235 17.29 8.26 -15.47
N ASP A 236 17.41 7.85 -14.20
CA ASP A 236 17.60 6.44 -13.84
C ASP A 236 16.42 5.57 -14.28
N LEU A 237 15.19 6.06 -14.11
CA LEU A 237 13.99 5.33 -14.52
C LEU A 237 13.92 5.13 -16.03
N TYR A 238 14.20 6.17 -16.83
CA TYR A 238 14.15 6.09 -18.29
C TYR A 238 15.22 5.17 -18.91
N LEU A 239 16.34 4.97 -18.22
CA LEU A 239 17.45 4.13 -18.69
C LEU A 239 17.51 2.75 -18.01
N ALA A 240 16.50 2.42 -17.20
CA ALA A 240 16.40 1.12 -16.57
C ALA A 240 16.22 0.00 -17.61
N ASP A 241 16.83 -1.15 -17.34
CA ASP A 241 16.65 -2.34 -18.17
C ASP A 241 15.29 -2.99 -17.88
N GLU A 242 14.85 -2.91 -16.62
CA GLU A 242 13.51 -3.28 -16.17
C GLU A 242 13.01 -2.31 -15.09
N MET A 243 11.70 -2.16 -14.95
CA MET A 243 11.07 -1.42 -13.87
C MET A 243 9.88 -2.22 -13.35
N PHE A 244 9.64 -2.20 -12.05
CA PHE A 244 8.48 -2.86 -11.45
C PHE A 244 8.01 -2.13 -10.20
N LEU A 245 6.75 -2.35 -9.86
CA LEU A 245 6.12 -1.82 -8.65
C LEU A 245 5.86 -2.95 -7.66
N THR A 246 5.85 -2.60 -6.37
CA THR A 246 5.49 -3.54 -5.31
C THR A 246 4.47 -2.93 -4.35
N GLY A 247 3.45 -3.71 -4.03
CA GLY A 247 2.45 -3.33 -3.03
C GLY A 247 1.54 -4.49 -2.70
N THR A 248 0.70 -4.34 -1.67
CA THR A 248 -0.17 -5.44 -1.25
C THR A 248 -1.24 -5.74 -2.30
N ALA A 249 -1.71 -4.73 -3.02
CA ALA A 249 -2.65 -4.90 -4.12
C ALA A 249 -1.95 -5.34 -5.41
N ALA A 250 -0.83 -4.70 -5.76
CA ALA A 250 -0.12 -4.92 -7.02
C ALA A 250 0.80 -6.15 -7.00
N GLU A 251 1.11 -6.69 -5.82
CA GLU A 251 2.10 -7.76 -5.61
C GLU A 251 3.46 -7.34 -6.19
N VAL A 252 3.92 -7.97 -7.27
CA VAL A 252 5.08 -7.56 -8.07
C VAL A 252 4.63 -7.42 -9.52
N ILE A 253 4.55 -6.19 -10.01
CA ILE A 253 4.00 -5.88 -11.34
C ILE A 253 4.99 -5.11 -12.20
N GLY A 254 5.23 -5.58 -13.42
CA GLY A 254 6.18 -4.95 -14.34
C GLY A 254 5.67 -3.63 -14.91
N VAL A 255 6.57 -2.66 -15.08
CA VAL A 255 6.34 -1.41 -15.80
C VAL A 255 7.11 -1.47 -17.11
N VAL A 256 6.40 -1.24 -18.22
CA VAL A 256 6.92 -1.44 -19.57
C VAL A 256 7.03 -0.16 -20.38
N GLU A 257 6.38 0.91 -19.91
CA GLU A 257 6.42 2.22 -20.55
C GLU A 257 6.29 3.30 -19.47
N MET A 258 7.11 4.34 -19.57
CA MET A 258 7.03 5.53 -18.74
C MET A 258 7.11 6.78 -19.60
N ASP A 259 6.14 7.69 -19.46
CA ASP A 259 6.11 8.96 -20.20
C ASP A 259 6.26 8.78 -21.72
N GLY A 260 5.61 7.75 -22.28
CA GLY A 260 5.67 7.40 -23.70
C GLY A 260 7.00 6.76 -24.15
N ARG A 261 7.90 6.41 -23.23
CA ARG A 261 9.17 5.72 -23.53
C ARG A 261 9.09 4.27 -23.08
N PRO A 262 9.49 3.29 -23.91
CA PRO A 262 9.58 1.91 -23.47
C PRO A 262 10.65 1.77 -22.38
N ILE A 263 10.37 0.94 -21.38
CA ILE A 263 11.37 0.48 -20.42
C ILE A 263 11.96 -0.82 -20.96
N GLY A 264 13.28 -0.84 -21.14
CA GLY A 264 14.00 -1.97 -21.74
C GLY A 264 13.36 -2.45 -23.05
N SER A 265 12.83 -3.67 -23.04
CA SER A 265 12.20 -4.30 -24.21
C SER A 265 10.71 -3.98 -24.40
N GLY A 266 10.10 -3.17 -23.53
CA GLY A 266 8.66 -2.91 -23.53
C GLY A 266 7.81 -4.10 -23.05
N LYS A 267 8.42 -5.03 -22.30
CA LYS A 267 7.77 -6.21 -21.69
C LYS A 267 8.36 -6.45 -20.29
N PRO A 268 7.62 -7.08 -19.35
CA PRO A 268 8.17 -7.44 -18.06
C PRO A 268 9.42 -8.31 -18.24
N GLY A 269 10.54 -7.85 -17.67
CA GLY A 269 11.84 -8.47 -17.89
C GLY A 269 12.09 -9.71 -17.01
N PRO A 270 13.22 -10.41 -17.24
CA PRO A 270 13.54 -11.66 -16.55
C PRO A 270 13.69 -11.50 -15.03
N MET A 271 14.30 -10.41 -14.55
CA MET A 271 14.46 -10.20 -13.10
C MET A 271 13.12 -9.93 -12.42
N THR A 272 12.27 -9.11 -13.04
CA THR A 272 10.91 -8.82 -12.57
C THR A 272 10.09 -10.11 -12.46
N LYS A 273 10.12 -10.96 -13.50
CA LYS A 273 9.45 -12.26 -13.50
C LYS A 273 10.01 -13.21 -12.43
N ARG A 274 11.32 -13.23 -12.24
CA ARG A 274 11.98 -14.03 -11.20
C ARG A 274 11.50 -13.62 -9.80
N LEU A 275 11.52 -12.32 -9.48
CA LEU A 275 11.08 -11.80 -8.19
C LEU A 275 9.57 -12.00 -7.96
N ARG A 276 8.75 -11.84 -9.00
CA ARG A 276 7.31 -12.18 -8.94
C ARG A 276 7.10 -13.64 -8.58
N ASN A 277 7.84 -14.56 -9.21
CA ASN A 277 7.72 -15.99 -8.92
C ASN A 277 8.15 -16.34 -7.49
N LEU A 278 9.23 -15.72 -6.98
CA LEU A 278 9.64 -15.89 -5.58
C LEU A 278 8.56 -15.38 -4.62
N PHE A 279 8.03 -14.18 -4.88
CA PHE A 279 6.96 -13.59 -4.09
C PHE A 279 5.71 -14.48 -4.08
N PHE A 280 5.28 -14.95 -5.26
CA PHE A 280 4.13 -15.84 -5.39
C PHE A 280 4.29 -17.11 -4.57
N LYS A 281 5.45 -17.77 -4.64
CA LYS A 281 5.75 -18.96 -3.83
C LYS A 281 5.69 -18.67 -2.33
N ALA A 282 6.26 -17.55 -1.89
CA ALA A 282 6.25 -17.15 -0.49
C ALA A 282 4.84 -16.78 0.00
N ALA A 283 4.01 -16.18 -0.86
CA ALA A 283 2.63 -15.81 -0.52
C ALA A 283 1.70 -17.02 -0.38
N HIS A 284 2.01 -18.13 -1.06
CA HIS A 284 1.18 -19.34 -1.10
C HIS A 284 1.74 -20.52 -0.28
N SER A 285 2.82 -20.31 0.49
CA SER A 285 3.36 -21.31 1.43
C SER A 285 2.61 -21.27 2.77
#